data_AF-L9MKB1-F1
#
_entry.id   AF-L9MKB1-F1
#
_cell.length_a   1.000
_cell.length_b   1.000
_cell.length_c   1.000
_cell.angle_alpha   90.00
_cell.angle_beta   90.00
_cell.angle_gamma   90.00
#
_symmetry.space_group_name_H-M   'P 1'
#
loop_
_entity.id
_entity.type
_entity.pdbx_description
1 polymer ?
#
loop_
_entity_poly.entity_id
_entity_poly.type
_entity_poly.pdbx_seq_one_letter_code
_entity_poly.pdbx_strand_id
1 'polypeptide(L)'
;MADKKIDKQKNNYYFQALQACTPVIVRIDDKSRDFLHFVVVDGVTVRNGQKVLAIRDPHGKSYLSPLDSFKKSFTGDAVIPRSYK
;
A
#
# COMPACT_ATOMS: atom_id res chain seq x y z
N MET A 1 -4.69 -5.15 -22.11
CA MET A 1 -3.58 -4.38 -21.50
C MET A 1 -4.19 -3.13 -20.90
N ALA A 2 -4.11 -2.94 -19.58
CA ALA A 2 -4.68 -1.75 -18.94
C ALA A 2 -3.90 -0.50 -19.36
N ASP A 3 -4.60 0.62 -19.49
CA ASP A 3 -4.06 1.85 -20.04
C ASP A 3 -3.10 2.50 -19.03
N LYS A 4 -1.82 2.68 -19.38
CA LYS A 4 -0.77 3.16 -18.44
C LYS A 4 -1.11 4.49 -17.75
N LYS A 5 -1.98 5.32 -18.34
CA LYS A 5 -2.49 6.55 -17.73
C LYS A 5 -3.46 6.29 -16.56
N ILE A 6 -4.33 5.29 -16.72
CA ILE A 6 -5.28 4.86 -15.68
C ILE A 6 -4.53 4.29 -14.48
N ASP A 7 -3.48 3.49 -14.72
CA ASP A 7 -2.66 2.91 -13.65
C ASP A 7 -1.90 3.98 -12.84
N LYS A 8 -1.39 5.02 -13.51
CA LYS A 8 -0.71 6.14 -12.83
C LYS A 8 -1.68 6.98 -11.99
N GLN A 9 -2.91 7.18 -12.48
CA GLN A 9 -3.95 7.93 -11.77
C GLN A 9 -4.50 7.17 -10.55
N LYS A 10 -4.74 5.85 -10.68
CA LYS A 10 -5.14 4.98 -9.56
C LYS A 10 -4.09 4.96 -8.47
N ASN A 11 -2.82 4.81 -8.82
CA ASN A 11 -1.71 4.88 -7.87
C ASN A 11 -1.70 6.20 -7.09
N ASN A 12 -2.00 7.33 -7.74
CA ASN A 12 -2.07 8.64 -7.07
C ASN A 12 -3.25 8.73 -6.09
N TYR A 13 -4.42 8.18 -6.45
CA TYR A 13 -5.61 8.19 -5.60
C TYR A 13 -5.43 7.39 -4.30
N TYR A 14 -4.74 6.25 -4.35
CA TYR A 14 -4.45 5.46 -3.14
C TYR A 14 -3.48 6.19 -2.20
N PHE A 15 -2.44 6.83 -2.73
CA PHE A 15 -1.54 7.64 -1.90
C PHE A 15 -2.25 8.85 -1.28
N GLN A 16 -3.25 9.42 -1.95
CA GLN A 16 -4.09 10.49 -1.39
C GLN A 16 -4.99 9.95 -0.26
N ALA A 17 -5.61 8.78 -0.41
CA ALA A 17 -6.40 8.16 0.65
C ALA A 17 -5.57 7.89 1.92
N LEU A 18 -4.31 7.44 1.74
CA LEU A 18 -3.36 7.24 2.84
C LEU A 18 -2.91 8.55 3.51
N GLN A 19 -2.88 9.67 2.78
CA GLN A 19 -2.64 10.99 3.35
C GLN A 19 -3.84 11.51 4.15
N ALA A 20 -5.04 11.02 3.86
CA ALA A 20 -6.29 11.36 4.57
C ALA A 20 -6.57 10.45 5.78
N CYS A 21 -5.57 9.75 6.31
CA CYS A 21 -5.69 8.83 7.46
C CYS A 21 -6.75 7.72 7.30
N THR A 22 -7.13 7.37 6.07
CA THR A 22 -7.99 6.22 5.82
C THR A 22 -7.12 5.00 5.55
N PRO A 23 -7.18 3.93 6.37
CA PRO A 23 -6.43 2.73 6.09
C PRO A 23 -6.97 2.04 4.85
N VAL A 24 -6.06 1.52 4.04
CA VAL A 24 -6.36 0.86 2.77
C VAL A 24 -5.85 -0.57 2.83
N ILE A 25 -6.67 -1.54 2.41
CA ILE A 25 -6.22 -2.91 2.24
C ILE A 25 -5.59 -3.01 0.85
N VAL A 26 -4.38 -3.51 0.76
CA VAL A 26 -3.62 -3.57 -0.50
C VAL A 26 -3.17 -4.99 -0.78
N ARG A 27 -3.10 -5.35 -2.06
CA ARG A 27 -2.50 -6.61 -2.50
C ARG A 27 -1.03 -6.41 -2.83
N ILE A 28 -0.18 -7.20 -2.20
CA ILE A 28 1.24 -7.33 -2.53
C ILE A 28 1.50 -8.70 -3.16
N ASP A 29 2.36 -8.71 -4.16
CA ASP A 29 2.76 -9.90 -4.92
C ASP A 29 4.28 -9.87 -5.09
N ASP A 30 4.91 -11.00 -4.81
CA ASP A 30 6.29 -11.28 -5.17
C ASP A 30 6.37 -12.62 -5.89
N LYS A 31 6.24 -12.56 -7.21
CA LYS A 31 6.30 -13.70 -8.12
C LYS A 31 7.59 -14.51 -8.02
N SER A 32 8.70 -13.88 -7.58
CA SER A 32 9.97 -14.60 -7.42
C SER A 32 9.95 -15.58 -6.24
N ARG A 33 9.02 -15.38 -5.30
CA ARG A 33 8.85 -16.19 -4.10
C ARG A 33 7.51 -16.94 -4.06
N ASP A 34 6.78 -16.97 -5.17
CA ASP A 34 5.41 -17.49 -5.26
C ASP A 34 4.52 -16.97 -4.11
N PHE A 35 4.64 -15.67 -3.84
CA PHE A 35 4.03 -15.04 -2.68
C PHE A 35 2.96 -14.04 -3.09
N LEU A 36 1.74 -14.22 -2.58
CA LEU A 36 0.65 -13.27 -2.70
C LEU A 36 0.03 -13.06 -1.32
N HIS A 37 -0.14 -11.80 -0.92
CA HIS A 37 -0.68 -11.46 0.39
C HIS A 37 -1.45 -10.15 0.38
N PHE A 38 -2.31 -9.97 1.39
CA PHE A 38 -3.01 -8.73 1.63
C PHE A 38 -2.56 -8.14 2.97
N VAL A 39 -2.25 -6.86 2.96
CA VAL A 39 -1.88 -6.12 4.17
C VAL A 39 -2.74 -4.87 4.29
N VAL A 40 -2.85 -4.33 5.50
CA VAL A 40 -3.46 -3.03 5.72
C VAL A 40 -2.37 -1.97 5.77
N VAL A 41 -2.52 -0.91 5.00
CA VAL A 41 -1.66 0.27 5.05
C VAL A 41 -2.43 1.37 5.74
N ASP A 42 -1.98 1.78 6.92
CA ASP A 42 -2.67 2.79 7.72
C ASP A 42 -2.33 4.23 7.28
N GLY A 43 -1.18 4.42 6.62
CA GLY A 43 -0.78 5.73 6.13
C GLY A 43 0.67 5.78 5.64
N VAL A 44 1.04 6.96 5.13
CA VAL A 44 2.42 7.31 4.76
C VAL A 44 2.95 8.30 5.79
N THR A 45 4.15 8.06 6.31
CA THR A 45 4.85 8.99 7.21
C THR A 45 6.33 9.11 6.84
N VAL A 46 7.08 9.94 7.55
CA VAL A 46 8.53 10.10 7.40
C VAL A 46 9.23 9.59 8.66
N ARG A 47 10.23 8.72 8.49
CA ARG A 47 11.10 8.24 9.58
C ARG A 47 12.54 8.37 9.15
N ASN A 48 13.36 9.06 9.94
CA ASN A 48 14.78 9.32 9.66
C ASN A 48 15.01 9.90 8.24
N GLY A 49 14.15 10.83 7.81
CA GLY A 49 14.22 11.45 6.47
C GLY A 49 13.70 10.59 5.32
N GLN A 50 13.28 9.34 5.55
CA GLN A 50 12.75 8.45 4.53
C GLN A 50 11.22 8.33 4.61
N LYS A 51 10.53 8.37 3.47
CA LYS A 51 9.09 8.06 3.38
C LYS A 51 8.86 6.58 3.62
N VAL A 52 8.00 6.27 4.57
CA VAL A 52 7.65 4.91 4.97
C VAL A 52 6.14 4.75 5.07
N LEU A 53 5.68 3.53 4.86
CA LEU A 53 4.30 3.11 5.02
C LEU A 53 4.16 2.40 6.37
N ALA A 54 3.13 2.74 7.14
CA ALA A 54 2.76 1.97 8.33
C ALA A 54 1.86 0.81 7.90
N ILE A 55 2.29 -0.42 8.16
CA ILE A 55 1.64 -1.64 7.68
C ILE A 55 1.23 -2.52 8.86
N ARG A 56 0.00 -3.03 8.82
CA ARG A 56 -0.50 -4.14 9.65
C ARG A 56 -0.66 -5.38 8.79
N ASP A 57 0.12 -6.40 9.10
CA ASP A 57 0.09 -7.71 8.48
C ASP A 57 -0.86 -8.62 9.26
N PRO A 58 -1.85 -9.25 8.60
CA PRO A 58 -2.74 -10.25 9.22
C PRO A 58 -2.02 -11.39 9.96
N HIS A 59 -0.73 -11.62 9.73
CA HIS A 59 0.12 -12.51 10.53
C HIS A 59 0.51 -11.95 11.91
N GLY A 60 -0.26 -11.00 12.46
CA GLY A 60 -0.08 -10.48 13.81
C GLY A 60 1.13 -9.57 13.99
N LYS A 61 1.63 -8.96 12.90
CA LYS A 61 2.78 -8.05 12.95
C LYS A 61 2.44 -6.69 12.36
N SER A 62 2.98 -5.65 12.98
CA SER A 62 2.96 -4.29 12.42
C SER A 62 4.38 -3.84 12.16
N TYR A 63 4.63 -3.19 11.02
CA TYR A 63 5.96 -2.75 10.63
C TYR A 63 5.91 -1.51 9.74
N LEU A 64 7.07 -0.87 9.59
CA LEU A 64 7.25 0.23 8.63
C LEU A 64 7.98 -0.30 7.39
N SER A 65 7.44 -0.02 6.21
CA SER A 65 8.09 -0.37 4.94
C SER A 65 8.54 0.89 4.21
N PRO A 66 9.80 0.98 3.74
CA PRO A 66 10.22 2.06 2.86
C PRO A 66 9.33 2.12 1.63
N LEU A 67 8.84 3.32 1.30
CA LEU A 67 7.89 3.53 0.20
C LEU A 67 8.38 2.93 -1.13
N ASP A 68 9.66 3.11 -1.45
CA ASP A 68 10.23 2.62 -2.70
C ASP A 68 10.47 1.11 -2.72
N SER A 69 10.61 0.48 -1.55
CA SER A 69 10.64 -0.98 -1.45
C SER A 69 9.24 -1.56 -1.63
N PHE A 70 8.24 -0.97 -0.95
CA PHE A 70 6.85 -1.40 -1.05
C PHE A 70 6.30 -1.33 -2.48
N LYS A 71 6.63 -0.28 -3.23
CA LYS A 71 6.21 -0.14 -4.65
C LYS A 71 6.61 -1.31 -5.55
N LYS A 72 7.66 -2.05 -5.20
CA LYS A 72 8.14 -3.19 -6.01
C LYS A 72 7.22 -4.41 -5.91
N SER A 73 6.55 -4.58 -4.77
CA SER A 73 5.60 -5.68 -4.55
C SER A 73 4.14 -5.23 -4.66
N PHE A 74 3.86 -3.93 -4.63
CA PHE A 74 2.50 -3.43 -4.77
C PHE A 74 1.94 -3.72 -6.16
N THR A 75 0.80 -4.42 -6.20
CA THR A 75 0.16 -4.83 -7.46
C THR A 75 -0.64 -3.72 -8.13
N GLY A 76 -0.93 -2.62 -7.43
CA GLY A 76 -1.88 -1.59 -7.87
C GLY A 76 -3.31 -1.82 -7.40
N ASP A 77 -3.61 -2.98 -6.78
CA ASP A 77 -4.94 -3.27 -6.25
C ASP A 77 -5.07 -2.82 -4.80
N ALA A 78 -6.10 -2.04 -4.55
CA ALA A 78 -6.43 -1.55 -3.22
C ALA A 78 -7.95 -1.54 -2.99
N VAL A 79 -8.34 -1.81 -1.75
CA VAL A 79 -9.70 -1.69 -1.24
C VAL A 79 -9.72 -0.60 -0.19
N ILE A 80 -10.48 0.46 -0.48
CA ILE A 80 -10.70 1.57 0.44
C ILE A 80 -11.99 1.29 1.21
N PRO A 81 -11.93 1.07 2.54
CA PRO A 81 -13.12 0.87 3.36
C PRO A 81 -13.97 2.14 3.37
N ARG A 82 -15.28 2.02 3.08
CA ARG A 82 -16.20 3.17 2.97
C ARG A 82 -16.59 3.81 4.32
N SER A 83 -16.26 3.18 5.45
CA SER A 83 -16.74 3.61 6.78
C SER A 83 -15.74 3.29 7.87
N TYR A 84 -14.46 3.59 7.64
CA TYR A 84 -13.48 3.54 8.72
C TYR A 84 -13.75 4.71 9.69
N LYS A 85 -14.09 4.38 10.95
CA LYS A 85 -14.33 5.32 12.04
C LYS A 85 -13.42 4.96 13.21
#